data_AF-W4Q3V4-F1
#
_entry.id   AF-W4Q3V4-F1
#
_cell.length_a   1.000
_cell.length_b   1.000
_cell.length_c   1.000
_cell.angle_alpha   90.00
_cell.angle_beta   90.00
_cell.angle_gamma   90.00
#
_symmetry.space_group_name_H-M   'P 1'
#
loop_
_entity.id
_entity.type
_entity.pdbx_description
1 polymer ?
#
loop_
_entity_poly.entity_id
_entity_poly.type
_entity_poly.pdbx_seq_one_letter_code
_entity_poly.pdbx_strand_id
1 'polypeptide(L)'
;MGENSLFLESSYFAEAEELYITASRVRALPKERLQVTFDVKGQTLLTAPRGLTLHEYSEDASYHHFTFLIKMDEELDQSQLFQIFDHQVLDEKGQQMDINNESSYSTRDNSFQEVSFKAKKGNEEQVVFTIIDYPNRIYDEMKIRIK
;
A
#
# COMPACT_ATOMS: atom_id res chain seq x y z
N MET A 1 -9.92 -2.55 -14.49
CA MET A 1 -9.97 -1.25 -13.78
C MET A 1 -11.14 -0.46 -14.35
N GLY A 2 -12.13 -0.14 -13.52
CA GLY A 2 -13.28 0.68 -13.92
C GLY A 2 -12.93 2.16 -13.82
N GLU A 3 -13.31 2.95 -14.81
CA GLU A 3 -13.18 4.40 -14.79
C GLU A 3 -14.22 4.97 -13.81
N ASN A 4 -13.76 5.51 -12.67
CA ASN A 4 -14.64 6.18 -11.72
C ASN A 4 -14.76 7.65 -12.10
N SER A 5 -15.93 8.06 -12.56
CA SER A 5 -16.24 9.47 -12.84
C SER A 5 -16.70 10.17 -11.56
N LEU A 6 -16.04 11.28 -11.20
CA LEU A 6 -16.47 12.18 -10.13
C LEU A 6 -17.20 13.37 -10.75
N PHE A 7 -18.48 13.55 -10.42
CA PHE A 7 -19.27 14.71 -10.86
C PHE A 7 -19.29 15.78 -9.77
N LEU A 8 -18.85 16.99 -10.11
CA LEU A 8 -18.90 18.15 -9.22
C LEU A 8 -20.11 19.00 -9.61
N GLU A 9 -21.15 19.02 -8.76
CA GLU A 9 -22.37 19.80 -8.98
C GLU A 9 -22.50 20.93 -7.95
N SER A 10 -22.84 22.13 -8.42
CA SER A 10 -23.09 23.31 -7.60
C SER A 10 -23.97 24.27 -8.41
N SER A 11 -24.92 24.92 -7.74
CA SER A 11 -25.72 25.99 -8.34
C SER A 11 -24.90 27.22 -8.75
N TYR A 12 -23.65 27.32 -8.27
CA TYR A 12 -22.69 28.36 -8.66
C TYR A 12 -21.90 28.03 -9.94
N PHE A 13 -22.05 26.82 -10.50
CA PHE A 13 -21.32 26.41 -11.72
C PHE A 13 -21.99 26.83 -13.03
N ALA A 14 -23.09 27.58 -12.99
CA ALA A 14 -23.77 28.05 -14.21
C ALA A 14 -22.86 28.94 -15.10
N GLU A 15 -21.89 29.66 -14.50
CA GLU A 15 -20.89 30.49 -15.20
C GLU A 15 -19.52 30.45 -14.46
N ALA A 16 -19.00 29.28 -14.10
CA ALA A 16 -17.66 29.22 -13.51
C ALA A 16 -16.59 29.48 -14.59
N GLU A 17 -15.94 30.65 -14.58
CA GLU A 17 -14.85 30.98 -15.52
C GLU A 17 -13.65 30.02 -15.38
N GLU A 18 -13.33 29.62 -14.14
CA GLU A 18 -12.25 28.67 -13.85
C GLU A 18 -12.60 27.80 -12.64
N LEU A 19 -12.35 26.50 -12.76
CA LEU A 19 -12.54 25.52 -11.69
C LEU A 19 -11.19 24.92 -11.31
N TYR A 20 -10.94 24.77 -10.00
CA TYR A 20 -9.70 24.24 -9.48
C TYR A 20 -9.94 23.24 -8.36
N ILE A 21 -9.16 22.14 -8.36
CA ILE A 21 -8.97 21.29 -7.19
C ILE A 21 -7.77 21.84 -6.42
N THR A 22 -8.00 22.22 -5.17
CA THR A 22 -6.92 22.59 -4.25
C THR A 22 -6.68 21.47 -3.25
N ALA A 23 -5.42 21.14 -3.02
CA ALA A 23 -5.03 20.17 -2.00
C ALA A 23 -3.82 20.72 -1.24
N SER A 24 -3.81 20.55 0.08
CA SER A 24 -2.64 20.82 0.92
C SER A 24 -1.75 19.58 1.10
N ARG A 25 -2.22 18.43 0.61
CA ARG A 25 -1.53 17.14 0.69
C ARG A 25 -2.09 16.14 -0.30
N VAL A 26 -1.22 15.26 -0.79
CA VAL A 26 -1.58 14.12 -1.63
C VAL A 26 -0.75 12.92 -1.17
N ARG A 27 -1.37 11.73 -1.16
CA ARG A 27 -0.64 10.48 -0.93
C ARG A 27 0.09 10.08 -2.19
N ALA A 28 1.38 9.83 -2.08
CA ALA A 28 2.22 9.47 -3.21
C ALA A 28 3.42 8.65 -2.74
N LEU A 29 3.80 7.66 -3.54
CA LEU A 29 5.03 6.90 -3.37
C LEU A 29 5.80 6.89 -4.71
N PRO A 30 7.13 7.11 -4.71
CA PRO A 30 7.92 7.03 -5.93
C PRO A 30 7.81 5.66 -6.59
N LYS A 31 7.81 5.61 -7.93
CA LYS A 31 7.58 4.37 -8.69
C LYS A 31 8.60 3.28 -8.36
N GLU A 32 9.84 3.67 -8.16
CA GLU A 32 10.95 2.79 -7.77
C GLU A 32 10.83 2.22 -6.35
N ARG A 33 9.86 2.69 -5.56
CA ARG A 33 9.58 2.20 -4.19
C ARG A 33 8.25 1.45 -4.08
N LEU A 34 7.61 1.13 -5.21
CA LEU A 34 6.36 0.36 -5.23
C LEU A 34 6.57 -1.14 -4.97
N GLN A 35 7.81 -1.62 -4.87
CA GLN A 35 8.09 -3.03 -4.61
C GLN A 35 8.72 -3.22 -3.23
N VAL A 36 8.21 -4.22 -2.51
CA VAL A 36 8.81 -4.75 -1.29
C VAL A 36 9.34 -6.14 -1.62
N THR A 37 10.63 -6.36 -1.43
CA THR A 37 11.29 -7.63 -1.73
C THR A 37 11.83 -8.24 -0.45
N PHE A 38 11.46 -9.49 -0.20
CA PHE A 38 11.91 -10.31 0.91
C PHE A 38 12.85 -11.41 0.41
N ASP A 39 14.01 -11.56 1.05
CA ASP A 39 14.94 -12.66 0.84
C ASP A 39 14.56 -13.83 1.75
N VAL A 40 14.18 -14.97 1.15
CA VAL A 40 13.73 -16.16 1.90
C VAL A 40 14.86 -16.76 2.71
N LYS A 41 16.07 -16.78 2.15
CA LYS A 41 17.22 -17.43 2.80
C LYS A 41 17.76 -16.60 3.96
N GLY A 42 17.91 -15.30 3.76
CA GLY A 42 18.36 -14.35 4.78
C GLY A 42 17.25 -13.89 5.73
N GLN A 43 15.99 -14.25 5.44
CA GLN A 43 14.79 -13.89 6.19
C GLN A 43 14.70 -12.39 6.48
N THR A 44 14.93 -11.58 5.44
CA THR A 44 15.06 -10.12 5.60
C THR A 44 14.47 -9.37 4.42
N LEU A 45 14.06 -8.12 4.66
CA LEU A 45 13.63 -7.23 3.59
C LEU A 45 14.86 -6.64 2.90
N LEU A 46 14.96 -6.91 1.60
CA LEU A 46 15.96 -6.29 0.73
C LEU A 46 15.54 -4.86 0.37
N THR A 47 14.24 -4.65 0.13
CA THR A 47 13.66 -3.36 -0.25
C THR A 47 12.33 -3.15 0.46
N ALA A 48 12.10 -1.93 0.94
CA ALA A 48 10.83 -1.49 1.51
C ALA A 48 10.77 0.05 1.54
N PRO A 49 9.58 0.66 1.42
CA PRO A 49 9.43 2.09 1.68
C PRO A 49 9.62 2.38 3.18
N ARG A 50 9.95 3.65 3.48
CA ARG A 50 10.07 4.09 4.87
C ARG A 50 8.73 3.93 5.60
N GLY A 51 8.78 3.41 6.83
CA GLY A 51 7.61 3.19 7.67
C GLY A 51 6.96 1.82 7.50
N LEU A 52 7.41 1.02 6.52
CA LEU A 52 7.04 -0.38 6.39
C LEU A 52 8.15 -1.25 6.98
N THR A 53 7.76 -2.17 7.86
CA THR A 53 8.68 -3.10 8.51
C THR A 53 8.09 -4.50 8.51
N LEU A 54 8.94 -5.51 8.41
CA LEU A 54 8.57 -6.90 8.67
C LEU A 54 8.52 -7.08 10.19
N HIS A 55 7.34 -7.32 10.73
CA HIS A 55 7.14 -7.58 12.15
C HIS A 55 7.44 -9.03 12.49
N GLU A 56 6.92 -9.94 11.67
CA GLU A 56 7.12 -11.37 11.84
C GLU A 56 7.22 -12.05 10.48
N TYR A 57 8.12 -13.02 10.41
CA TYR A 57 8.15 -14.02 9.34
C TYR A 57 8.25 -15.39 9.97
N SER A 58 7.42 -16.31 9.50
CA SER A 58 7.53 -17.72 9.81
C SER A 58 7.15 -18.55 8.59
N GLU A 59 7.47 -19.83 8.62
CA GLU A 59 7.11 -20.75 7.56
C GLU A 59 6.72 -22.11 8.14
N ASP A 60 5.79 -22.77 7.46
CA ASP A 60 5.48 -24.17 7.68
C ASP A 60 5.89 -25.02 6.47
N ALA A 61 5.44 -26.28 6.42
CA ALA A 61 5.78 -27.20 5.33
C ALA A 61 5.23 -26.75 3.95
N SER A 62 4.24 -25.85 3.92
CA SER A 62 3.51 -25.49 2.71
C SER A 62 3.36 -23.98 2.51
N TYR A 63 3.53 -23.15 3.53
CA TYR A 63 3.29 -21.71 3.44
C TYR A 63 4.38 -20.87 4.11
N HIS A 64 4.67 -19.73 3.47
CA HIS A 64 5.28 -18.58 4.10
C HIS A 64 4.19 -17.74 4.77
N HIS A 65 4.49 -17.25 5.98
CA HIS A 65 3.65 -16.36 6.74
C HIS A 65 4.41 -15.06 6.97
N PHE A 66 3.84 -13.96 6.49
CA PHE A 66 4.41 -12.63 6.61
C PHE A 66 3.46 -11.78 7.44
N THR A 67 4.02 -10.97 8.34
CA THR A 67 3.30 -9.92 9.03
C THR A 67 4.08 -8.62 8.89
N PHE A 68 3.48 -7.64 8.22
CA PHE A 68 4.04 -6.32 8.03
C PHE A 68 3.37 -5.32 8.95
N LEU A 69 4.16 -4.39 9.49
CA LEU A 69 3.65 -3.18 10.15
C LEU A 69 3.93 -1.96 9.29
N ILE A 70 2.90 -1.18 9.05
CA ILE A 70 2.93 0.08 8.33
C ILE A 70 2.64 1.19 9.33
N LYS A 71 3.58 2.11 9.49
CA LYS A 71 3.40 3.27 10.36
C LYS A 71 2.28 4.18 9.82
N MET A 72 1.34 4.50 10.69
CA MET A 72 0.20 5.37 10.41
C MET A 72 0.42 6.75 11.01
N ASP A 73 -0.16 7.77 10.39
CA ASP A 73 -0.22 9.11 10.96
C ASP A 73 -1.37 9.19 11.96
N GLU A 74 -1.05 9.52 13.22
CA GLU A 74 -2.05 9.56 14.29
C GLU A 74 -3.16 10.58 14.02
N GLU A 75 -2.93 11.68 13.32
CA GLU A 75 -3.99 12.66 13.09
C GLU A 75 -4.76 12.38 11.80
N LEU A 76 -4.07 11.84 10.78
CA LEU A 76 -4.60 11.76 9.42
C LEU A 76 -5.14 10.39 9.04
N ASP A 77 -4.73 9.35 9.74
CA ASP A 77 -5.08 7.97 9.45
C ASP A 77 -5.92 7.32 10.56
N GLN A 78 -6.27 8.08 11.62
CA GLN A 78 -7.26 7.67 12.62
C GLN A 78 -8.53 7.21 11.91
N SER A 79 -8.84 5.92 11.96
CA SER A 79 -9.98 5.21 11.31
C SER A 79 -9.83 4.80 9.84
N GLN A 80 -8.64 4.89 9.24
CA GLN A 80 -8.41 4.38 7.89
C GLN A 80 -7.63 3.05 7.91
N LEU A 81 -8.06 2.12 7.06
CA LEU A 81 -7.29 0.94 6.68
C LEU A 81 -6.99 1.05 5.18
N PHE A 82 -5.72 0.96 4.84
CA PHE A 82 -5.26 1.04 3.46
C PHE A 82 -5.11 -0.34 2.87
N GLN A 83 -5.48 -0.52 1.60
CA GLN A 83 -5.07 -1.72 0.89
C GLN A 83 -3.61 -1.52 0.45
N ILE A 84 -2.67 -1.88 1.32
CA ILE A 84 -1.25 -1.55 1.11
C ILE A 84 -0.70 -2.26 -0.12
N PHE A 85 -0.92 -3.57 -0.20
CA PHE A 85 -0.40 -4.39 -1.28
C PHE A 85 -1.49 -4.80 -2.27
N ASP A 86 -1.06 -5.09 -3.49
CA ASP A 86 -1.86 -5.85 -4.43
C ASP A 86 -2.14 -7.25 -3.88
N HIS A 87 -3.25 -7.85 -4.29
CA HIS A 87 -3.59 -9.24 -3.97
C HIS A 87 -2.75 -10.26 -4.76
N GLN A 88 -1.59 -9.83 -5.24
CA GLN A 88 -0.65 -10.65 -5.99
C GLN A 88 0.72 -10.58 -5.30
N VAL A 89 1.22 -11.75 -4.97
CA VAL A 89 2.57 -11.94 -4.46
C VAL A 89 3.34 -12.70 -5.54
N LEU A 90 4.53 -12.24 -5.87
CA LEU A 90 5.35 -12.79 -6.94
C LEU A 90 6.64 -13.41 -6.40
N ASP A 91 7.21 -14.36 -7.13
CA ASP A 91 8.58 -14.84 -6.90
C ASP A 91 9.63 -13.94 -7.62
N GLU A 92 10.93 -14.27 -7.48
CA GLU A 92 12.00 -13.54 -8.16
C GLU A 92 11.94 -13.62 -9.70
N LYS A 93 11.17 -14.55 -10.26
CA LYS A 93 10.95 -14.72 -11.70
C LYS A 93 9.70 -13.99 -12.19
N GLY A 94 8.98 -13.31 -11.30
CA GLY A 94 7.73 -12.61 -11.60
C GLY A 94 6.52 -13.54 -11.75
N GLN A 95 6.62 -14.80 -11.28
CA GLN A 95 5.51 -15.73 -11.28
C GLN A 95 4.64 -15.51 -10.04
N GLN A 96 3.33 -15.51 -10.23
CA GLN A 96 2.39 -15.34 -9.14
C GLN A 96 2.37 -16.55 -8.22
N MET A 97 2.48 -16.30 -6.92
CA MET A 97 2.35 -17.28 -5.86
C MET A 97 0.88 -17.43 -5.44
N ASP A 98 0.46 -18.63 -5.06
CA ASP A 98 -0.88 -18.88 -4.53
C ASP A 98 -1.02 -18.23 -3.15
N ILE A 99 -1.93 -17.26 -3.01
CA ILE A 99 -2.26 -16.63 -1.72
C ILE A 99 -3.47 -17.34 -1.12
N ASN A 100 -3.31 -17.84 0.11
CA ASN A 100 -4.38 -18.54 0.82
C ASN A 100 -5.18 -17.62 1.74
N ASN A 101 -4.52 -16.60 2.29
CA ASN A 101 -5.16 -15.62 3.16
C ASN A 101 -4.39 -14.30 3.12
N GLU A 102 -5.15 -13.21 3.19
CA GLU A 102 -4.67 -11.86 3.46
C GLU A 102 -5.59 -11.27 4.53
N SER A 103 -4.99 -10.70 5.57
CA SER A 103 -5.72 -9.98 6.60
C SER A 103 -5.06 -8.65 6.90
N SER A 104 -5.88 -7.63 7.15
CA SER A 104 -5.40 -6.30 7.51
C SER A 104 -6.20 -5.75 8.67
N TYR A 105 -5.52 -5.19 9.67
CA TYR A 105 -6.14 -4.58 10.85
C TYR A 105 -5.29 -3.46 11.42
N SER A 106 -5.89 -2.55 12.20
CA SER A 106 -5.14 -1.51 12.91
C SER A 106 -4.72 -1.99 14.30
N THR A 107 -3.57 -1.54 14.77
CA THR A 107 -3.16 -1.76 16.16
C THR A 107 -4.09 -1.03 17.12
N ARG A 108 -4.11 -1.43 18.39
CA ARG A 108 -5.03 -0.88 19.41
C ARG A 108 -4.91 0.63 19.59
N ASP A 109 -3.72 1.18 19.38
CA ASP A 109 -3.40 2.60 19.43
C ASP A 109 -3.48 3.31 18.06
N ASN A 110 -3.81 2.57 16.98
CA ASN A 110 -3.83 3.00 15.59
C ASN A 110 -2.50 3.61 15.09
N SER A 111 -1.39 3.36 15.77
CA SER A 111 -0.06 3.85 15.34
C SER A 111 0.50 3.02 14.18
N PHE A 112 0.00 1.80 14.01
CA PHE A 112 0.33 0.93 12.88
C PHE A 112 -0.90 0.27 12.29
N GLN A 113 -0.81 -0.01 10.99
CA GLN A 113 -1.64 -1.00 10.33
C GLN A 113 -0.82 -2.27 10.16
N GLU A 114 -1.37 -3.39 10.60
CA GLU A 114 -0.80 -4.71 10.38
C GLU A 114 -1.43 -5.36 9.14
N VAL A 115 -0.58 -5.91 8.27
CA VAL A 115 -1.01 -6.66 7.09
C VAL A 115 -0.30 -7.99 7.08
N SER A 116 -1.06 -9.08 7.05
CA SER A 116 -0.54 -10.43 7.07
C SER A 116 -0.86 -11.18 5.77
N PHE A 117 0.13 -11.91 5.25
CA PHE A 117 0.00 -12.76 4.08
C PHE A 117 0.34 -14.20 4.41
N LYS A 118 -0.44 -15.12 3.83
CA LYS A 118 -0.11 -16.54 3.76
C LYS A 118 0.05 -16.95 2.30
N ALA A 119 1.31 -17.06 1.85
CA ALA A 119 1.65 -17.42 0.48
C ALA A 119 2.19 -18.86 0.43
N LYS A 120 1.75 -19.64 -0.56
CA LYS A 120 2.19 -21.03 -0.72
C LYS A 120 3.65 -21.09 -1.13
N LYS A 121 4.43 -21.94 -0.47
CA LYS A 121 5.85 -22.15 -0.75
C LYS A 121 6.05 -22.89 -2.06
N GLY A 122 7.08 -22.51 -2.78
CA GLY A 122 7.65 -23.20 -3.92
C GLY A 122 9.16 -23.34 -3.74
N ASN A 123 9.91 -22.92 -4.77
CA ASN A 123 11.38 -22.90 -4.78
C ASN A 123 11.92 -21.48 -4.97
N GLU A 124 11.13 -20.48 -4.59
CA GLU A 124 11.48 -19.07 -4.62
C GLU A 124 12.65 -18.75 -3.70
N GLU A 125 13.53 -17.89 -4.18
CA GLU A 125 14.60 -17.28 -3.38
C GLU A 125 14.14 -15.95 -2.81
N GLN A 126 13.22 -15.26 -3.50
CA GLN A 126 12.66 -14.00 -3.07
C GLN A 126 11.15 -13.96 -3.22
N VAL A 127 10.51 -13.21 -2.34
CA VAL A 127 9.08 -12.91 -2.40
C VAL A 127 8.89 -11.42 -2.60
N VAL A 128 8.09 -11.05 -3.60
CA VAL A 128 7.89 -9.68 -4.05
C VAL A 128 6.43 -9.29 -3.87
N PHE A 129 6.21 -8.18 -3.18
CA PHE A 129 4.91 -7.57 -2.97
C PHE A 129 4.86 -6.23 -3.71
N THR A 130 3.76 -5.96 -4.40
CA THR A 130 3.54 -4.67 -5.07
C THR A 130 2.66 -3.80 -4.19
N ILE A 131 3.09 -2.57 -3.92
CA ILE A 131 2.33 -1.57 -3.19
C ILE A 131 1.36 -0.87 -4.15
N ILE A 132 0.10 -0.77 -3.76
CA ILE A 132 -0.94 -0.08 -4.54
C ILE A 132 -1.52 1.13 -3.81
N ASP A 133 -1.42 1.18 -2.48
CA ASP A 133 -1.76 2.34 -1.67
C ASP A 133 -0.79 2.46 -0.49
N TYR A 134 -0.42 3.67 -0.08
CA TYR A 134 0.54 3.86 1.02
C TYR A 134 0.36 5.22 1.72
N PRO A 135 0.40 5.28 3.06
CA PRO A 135 0.16 6.51 3.84
C PRO A 135 1.30 7.54 3.79
N ASN A 136 2.14 7.53 2.76
CA ASN A 136 3.16 8.56 2.55
C ASN A 136 2.56 9.79 1.87
N ARG A 137 2.81 10.98 2.42
CA ARG A 137 2.22 12.23 1.95
C ARG A 137 3.28 13.20 1.47
N ILE A 138 2.98 13.87 0.36
CA ILE A 138 3.65 15.12 -0.03
C ILE A 138 2.82 16.25 0.56
N TYR A 139 3.48 17.16 1.27
CA TYR A 139 2.86 18.35 1.86
C TYR A 139 3.24 19.56 1.03
N ASP A 140 2.28 20.07 0.26
CA ASP A 140 2.46 21.26 -0.57
C ASP A 140 1.09 21.85 -0.91
N GLU A 141 1.05 23.15 -1.19
CA GLU A 141 -0.14 23.80 -1.72
C GLU A 141 -0.25 23.52 -3.23
N MET A 142 -1.15 22.62 -3.58
CA MET A 142 -1.40 22.20 -4.95
C MET A 142 -2.70 22.81 -5.46
N LYS A 143 -2.66 23.34 -6.69
CA LYS A 143 -3.84 23.87 -7.40
C LYS A 143 -3.87 23.28 -8.81
N ILE A 144 -4.82 22.38 -9.05
CA ILE A 144 -5.01 21.70 -10.34
C ILE A 144 -6.22 22.33 -11.03
N ARG A 145 -6.02 22.95 -12.20
CA ARG A 145 -7.11 23.48 -13.01
C ARG A 145 -7.89 22.34 -13.65
N ILE A 146 -9.20 22.30 -13.44
CA ILE A 146 -10.10 21.42 -14.18
C ILE A 146 -10.38 22.07 -15.54
N LYS A 147 -10.23 21.29 -16.61
CA LYS A 147 -10.58 21.70 -17.97
C LYS A 147 -11.92 21.12 -18.37
#